data_AF-X1QI61-F1
#
_entry.id   AF-X1QI61-F1
#
_cell.length_a   1.000
_cell.length_b   1.000
_cell.length_c   1.000
_cell.angle_alpha   90.00
_cell.angle_beta   90.00
_cell.angle_gamma   90.00
#
_symmetry.space_group_name_H-M   'P 1'
#
loop_
_entity.id
_entity.type
_entity.pdbx_description
1 polymer ?
#
loop_
_entity_poly.entity_id
_entity_poly.type
_entity_poly.pdbx_seq_one_letter_code
_entity_poly.pdbx_strand_id
1 'polypeptide(L)'
;VPGPKGKGKTKRYLPSPYLRKDFNVSGRISRASLYVTAQGFVEMHLNGKRVSDEYFTPGWTDYRKRIYYRTYDVTSMLNEGNNAIGAILGDGWFRGNISILGQNQYGKKLRLLSQLHIDYADGNSEIIASDPT
;
A
#
# COMPACT_ATOMS: atom_id res chain seq x y z
N VAL A 1 16.67 16.34 39.47
CA VAL A 1 17.44 17.23 38.57
C VAL A 1 16.72 17.28 37.23
N PRO A 2 16.21 18.42 36.74
CA PRO A 2 15.61 18.48 35.42
C PRO A 2 16.73 18.38 34.37
N GLY A 3 16.69 17.32 33.55
CA GLY A 3 17.64 17.13 32.44
C GLY A 3 17.48 18.22 31.36
N PRO A 4 18.48 18.38 30.48
CA PRO A 4 18.48 19.45 29.49
C PRO A 4 17.28 19.31 28.54
N LYS A 5 16.49 20.39 28.41
CA LYS A 5 15.44 20.50 27.39
C LYS A 5 16.09 20.59 26.01
N GLY A 6 16.39 19.44 25.42
CA GLY A 6 16.75 19.36 24.00
C GLY A 6 15.63 19.98 23.18
N LYS A 7 15.96 20.90 22.27
CA LYS A 7 15.00 21.46 21.29
C LYS A 7 14.35 20.30 20.56
N GLY A 8 13.10 19.98 20.91
CA GLY A 8 12.38 18.85 20.33
C GLY A 8 12.33 19.02 18.82
N LYS A 9 12.72 18.00 18.05
CA LYS A 9 12.53 18.01 16.59
C LYS A 9 11.06 18.31 16.31
N THR A 10 10.77 19.40 15.60
CA THR A 10 9.40 19.80 15.26
C THR A 10 8.72 18.65 14.56
N LYS A 11 7.64 18.12 15.15
CA LYS A 11 6.83 17.08 14.53
C LYS A 11 6.08 17.68 13.35
N ARG A 12 6.09 16.99 12.21
CA ARG A 12 5.32 17.37 11.01
C ARG A 12 4.42 16.20 10.64
N TYR A 13 3.13 16.45 10.62
CA TYR A 13 2.13 15.48 10.16
C TYR A 13 1.71 15.88 8.75
N LEU A 14 1.76 14.92 7.83
CA LEU A 14 1.34 15.12 6.45
C LEU A 14 0.03 14.38 6.23
N PRO A 15 -0.84 14.87 5.34
CA PRO A 15 -2.05 14.12 4.97
C PRO A 15 -1.67 12.79 4.31
N SER A 16 -2.56 11.81 4.42
CA SER A 16 -2.45 10.53 3.72
C SER A 16 -2.50 10.73 2.20
N PRO A 17 -1.47 10.32 1.45
CA PRO A 17 -1.50 10.34 -0.01
C PRO A 17 -2.50 9.32 -0.57
N TYR A 18 -3.23 9.71 -1.60
CA TYR A 18 -4.09 8.84 -2.39
C TYR A 18 -3.42 8.61 -3.75
N LEU A 19 -3.30 7.35 -4.14
CA LEU A 19 -2.75 6.92 -5.43
C LEU A 19 -3.84 6.16 -6.19
N ARG A 20 -3.85 6.28 -7.51
CA ARG A 20 -4.87 5.66 -8.38
C ARG A 20 -4.25 5.30 -9.72
N LYS A 21 -4.70 4.19 -10.30
CA LYS A 21 -4.40 3.79 -11.67
C LYS A 21 -5.64 3.17 -12.32
N ASP A 22 -5.96 3.64 -13.52
CA ASP A 22 -6.96 3.03 -14.40
C ASP A 22 -6.30 1.97 -15.27
N PHE A 23 -7.05 0.91 -15.56
CA PHE A 23 -6.61 -0.15 -16.48
C PHE A 23 -7.83 -0.82 -17.13
N ASN A 24 -7.60 -1.53 -18.23
CA ASN A 24 -8.63 -2.26 -18.95
C ASN A 24 -8.34 -3.75 -18.89
N VAL A 25 -9.37 -4.55 -18.65
CA VAL A 25 -9.31 -6.02 -18.63
C VAL A 25 -10.08 -6.53 -19.85
N SER A 26 -9.36 -7.13 -20.79
CA SER A 26 -9.92 -7.67 -22.03
C SER A 26 -9.94 -9.20 -21.97
N GLY A 27 -11.02 -9.76 -21.45
CA GLY A 27 -11.21 -11.21 -21.44
C GLY A 27 -11.89 -11.72 -20.20
N ARG A 28 -12.30 -12.99 -20.25
CA ARG A 28 -12.93 -13.66 -19.12
C ARG A 28 -11.87 -13.99 -18.06
N ILE A 29 -11.98 -13.37 -16.91
CA ILE A 29 -11.09 -13.56 -15.77
C ILE A 29 -11.30 -14.96 -15.18
N SER A 30 -10.22 -15.72 -14.99
CA SER A 30 -10.24 -17.00 -14.26
C SER A 30 -9.81 -16.82 -12.80
N ARG A 31 -8.82 -15.95 -12.54
CA ARG A 31 -8.33 -15.62 -11.19
C ARG A 31 -7.68 -14.25 -11.18
N ALA A 32 -7.79 -13.52 -10.08
CA ALA A 32 -6.99 -12.34 -9.83
C ALA A 32 -6.44 -12.28 -8.40
N SER A 33 -5.16 -11.95 -8.26
CA SER A 33 -4.45 -11.87 -6.99
C SER A 33 -3.71 -10.55 -6.86
N LEU A 34 -4.00 -9.80 -5.79
CA LEU A 34 -3.33 -8.55 -5.47
C LEU A 34 -2.22 -8.79 -4.45
N TYR A 35 -0.99 -8.47 -4.82
CA TYR A 35 0.18 -8.45 -3.95
C TYR A 35 0.50 -7.00 -3.58
N VAL A 36 0.60 -6.69 -2.30
CA VAL A 36 0.81 -5.30 -1.86
C VAL A 36 1.69 -5.19 -0.62
N THR A 37 2.53 -4.15 -0.61
CA THR A 37 3.27 -3.70 0.57
C THR A 37 3.49 -2.18 0.54
N ALA A 38 3.94 -1.61 1.65
CA ALA A 38 4.29 -0.20 1.73
C ALA A 38 5.46 0.07 2.69
N GLN A 39 6.23 1.10 2.34
CA GLN A 39 7.02 1.85 3.32
C GLN A 39 6.09 2.83 4.04
N GLY A 40 5.40 2.34 5.07
CA GLY A 40 4.29 3.01 5.74
C GLY A 40 3.15 2.04 5.99
N PHE A 41 1.92 2.52 5.89
CA PHE A 41 0.72 1.69 5.74
C PHE A 41 0.09 1.85 4.37
N VAL A 42 -0.69 0.86 3.97
CA VAL A 42 -1.51 0.91 2.77
C VAL A 42 -2.90 0.33 3.02
N GLU A 43 -3.91 1.02 2.52
CA GLU A 43 -5.26 0.52 2.36
C GLU A 43 -5.60 0.48 0.86
N MET A 44 -5.82 -0.73 0.33
CA MET A 44 -6.10 -0.93 -1.09
C MET A 44 -7.61 -0.88 -1.37
N HIS A 45 -7.94 -0.26 -2.50
CA HIS A 45 -9.28 -0.23 -3.06
C HIS A 45 -9.25 -0.71 -4.51
N LEU A 46 -10.30 -1.42 -4.91
CA LEU A 46 -10.49 -1.87 -6.27
C LEU A 46 -11.95 -1.61 -6.66
N ASN A 47 -12.16 -0.85 -7.74
CA ASN A 47 -13.48 -0.45 -8.22
C ASN A 47 -14.40 0.15 -7.12
N GLY A 48 -13.81 1.02 -6.29
CA GLY A 48 -14.52 1.72 -5.21
C GLY A 48 -14.75 0.90 -3.94
N LYS A 49 -14.37 -0.40 -3.92
CA LYS A 49 -14.50 -1.27 -2.75
C LYS A 49 -13.15 -1.47 -2.07
N ARG A 50 -13.11 -1.45 -0.74
CA ARG A 50 -11.93 -1.80 0.05
C ARG A 50 -11.58 -3.27 -0.17
N VAL A 51 -10.30 -3.58 -0.40
CA VAL A 51 -9.85 -4.94 -0.75
C VAL A 51 -9.84 -5.89 0.45
N SER A 52 -9.54 -5.40 1.64
CA SER A 52 -9.49 -6.22 2.86
C SER A 52 -10.11 -5.51 4.06
N ASP A 53 -10.46 -6.27 5.10
CA ASP A 53 -10.85 -5.77 6.42
C ASP A 53 -9.62 -5.52 7.34
N GLU A 54 -8.42 -5.97 6.94
CA GLU A 54 -7.17 -5.74 7.67
C GLU A 54 -6.87 -4.24 7.89
N TYR A 55 -6.19 -3.95 9.00
CA TYR A 55 -5.70 -2.62 9.33
C TYR A 55 -4.19 -2.64 9.46
N PHE A 56 -3.57 -1.49 9.18
CA PHE A 56 -2.13 -1.27 9.35
C PHE A 56 -1.22 -2.20 8.52
N THR A 57 -1.71 -2.75 7.40
CA THR A 57 -0.90 -3.47 6.42
C THR A 57 0.30 -2.61 5.96
N PRO A 58 1.55 -3.12 5.94
CA PRO A 58 1.97 -4.52 6.13
C PRO A 58 2.38 -4.90 7.57
N GLY A 59 2.12 -4.04 8.56
CA GLY A 59 2.55 -4.19 9.95
C GLY A 59 3.88 -3.50 10.24
N TRP A 60 4.47 -3.80 11.40
CA TRP A 60 5.75 -3.23 11.83
C TRP A 60 6.87 -4.27 11.77
N THR A 61 7.91 -3.97 10.99
CA THR A 61 9.17 -4.70 10.94
C THR A 61 10.36 -3.74 11.03
N ASP A 62 11.59 -4.26 11.11
CA ASP A 62 12.75 -3.45 10.75
C ASP A 62 12.79 -3.25 9.24
N TYR A 63 12.19 -2.13 8.76
CA TYR A 63 12.06 -1.80 7.33
C TYR A 63 13.38 -1.75 6.56
N ARG A 64 14.52 -1.65 7.25
CA ARG A 64 15.87 -1.69 6.65
C ARG A 64 16.31 -3.11 6.27
N LYS A 65 15.68 -4.13 6.87
CA LYS A 65 16.01 -5.54 6.68
C LYS A 65 14.91 -6.30 5.96
N ARG A 66 13.65 -6.03 6.29
CA ARG A 66 12.49 -6.72 5.69
C ARG A 66 11.25 -5.84 5.73
N ILE A 67 10.37 -6.03 4.75
CA ILE A 67 9.00 -5.54 4.76
C ILE A 67 8.12 -6.70 4.33
N TYR A 68 7.06 -6.99 5.09
CA TYR A 68 6.09 -8.01 4.68
C TYR A 68 5.24 -7.50 3.53
N TYR A 69 4.70 -8.43 2.74
CA TYR A 69 3.64 -8.12 1.78
C TYR A 69 2.39 -8.94 2.14
N ARG A 70 1.25 -8.52 1.62
CA ARG A 70 -0.01 -9.25 1.68
C ARG A 70 -0.45 -9.66 0.30
N THR A 71 -1.16 -10.78 0.24
CA THR A 71 -1.83 -11.26 -0.96
C THR A 71 -3.32 -11.37 -0.68
N TYR A 72 -4.12 -10.87 -1.61
CA TYR A 72 -5.58 -10.94 -1.55
C TYR A 72 -6.12 -11.53 -2.84
N ASP A 73 -7.09 -12.43 -2.73
CA ASP A 73 -7.92 -12.82 -3.87
C ASP A 73 -8.90 -11.68 -4.17
N VAL A 74 -8.82 -11.13 -5.37
CA VAL A 74 -9.65 -10.03 -5.83
C VAL A 74 -10.42 -10.38 -7.10
N THR A 75 -10.54 -11.68 -7.40
CA THR A 75 -11.17 -12.19 -8.63
C THR A 75 -12.58 -11.63 -8.82
N SER A 76 -13.39 -11.61 -7.76
CA SER A 76 -14.78 -11.12 -7.78
C SER A 76 -14.92 -9.60 -7.74
N MET A 77 -13.81 -8.86 -7.63
CA MET A 77 -13.80 -7.40 -7.54
C MET A 77 -13.53 -6.71 -8.88
N LEU A 78 -13.12 -7.47 -9.89
CA LEU A 78 -12.84 -6.96 -11.23
C LEU A 78 -14.07 -7.02 -12.13
N ASN A 79 -14.11 -6.11 -13.10
CA ASN A 79 -15.10 -6.08 -14.16
C ASN A 79 -14.42 -6.38 -15.50
N GLU A 80 -15.15 -6.90 -16.47
CA GLU A 80 -14.70 -6.84 -17.87
C GLU A 80 -14.68 -5.37 -18.33
N GLY A 81 -13.63 -4.96 -19.06
CA GLY A 81 -13.43 -3.58 -19.48
C GLY A 81 -12.75 -2.71 -18.42
N ASN A 82 -13.31 -1.52 -18.14
CA ASN A 82 -12.62 -0.50 -17.34
C ASN A 82 -12.63 -0.82 -15.85
N ASN A 83 -11.45 -0.76 -15.24
CA ASN A 83 -11.22 -0.97 -13.83
C ASN A 83 -10.32 0.13 -13.26
N ALA A 84 -10.41 0.34 -11.96
CA ALA A 84 -9.52 1.25 -11.25
C ALA A 84 -9.05 0.65 -9.92
N ILE A 85 -7.74 0.71 -9.70
CA ILE A 85 -7.11 0.35 -8.43
C ILE A 85 -6.65 1.63 -7.73
N GLY A 86 -6.84 1.69 -6.42
CA GLY A 86 -6.46 2.83 -5.59
C GLY A 86 -5.78 2.39 -4.31
N ALA A 87 -4.95 3.28 -3.76
CA ALA A 87 -4.25 3.05 -2.50
C ALA A 87 -4.28 4.32 -1.65
N ILE A 88 -4.57 4.18 -0.36
CA ILE A 88 -4.40 5.23 0.64
C ILE A 88 -3.18 4.88 1.46
N LEU A 89 -2.18 5.78 1.47
CA LEU A 89 -0.96 5.57 2.24
C LEU A 89 -1.03 6.25 3.61
N GLY A 90 -0.56 5.53 4.62
CA GLY A 90 -0.40 6.02 5.99
C GLY A 90 1.06 6.15 6.39
N ASP A 91 1.36 7.07 7.30
CA ASP A 91 2.72 7.28 7.80
C ASP A 91 3.31 6.04 8.50
N GLY A 92 2.44 5.31 9.20
CA GLY A 92 2.74 4.10 9.96
C GLY A 92 3.96 4.20 10.88
N TRP A 93 4.57 3.07 11.17
CA TRP A 93 5.85 3.04 11.90
C TRP A 93 7.03 3.48 11.03
N PHE A 94 6.89 3.53 9.70
CA PHE A 94 7.99 3.90 8.81
C PHE A 94 8.44 5.35 9.00
N ARG A 95 7.49 6.30 8.96
CA ARG A 95 7.79 7.73 9.15
C ARG A 95 6.93 8.44 10.20
N GLY A 96 5.88 7.80 10.71
CA GLY A 96 5.04 8.35 11.77
C GLY A 96 5.74 8.42 13.13
N ASN A 97 5.04 8.92 14.14
CA ASN A 97 5.60 9.07 15.49
C ASN A 97 5.58 7.74 16.24
N ILE A 98 6.75 7.24 16.62
CA ILE A 98 6.90 6.05 17.45
C ILE A 98 7.22 6.47 18.89
N SER A 99 6.20 6.61 19.74
CA SER A 99 6.35 6.92 21.17
C SER A 99 7.40 8.04 21.40
N ILE A 100 8.31 7.82 22.34
CA ILE A 100 9.43 8.70 22.71
C ILE A 100 10.53 8.81 21.64
N LEU A 101 10.57 7.89 20.67
CA LEU A 101 11.61 7.88 19.62
C LEU A 101 11.42 9.02 18.61
N GLY A 102 10.18 9.52 18.45
CA GLY A 102 9.87 10.58 17.50
C GLY A 102 9.46 10.06 16.12
N GLN A 103 9.49 10.92 15.10
CA GLN A 103 9.09 10.60 13.72
C GLN A 103 10.27 10.17 12.84
N ASN A 104 9.99 9.62 11.66
CA ASN A 104 10.98 9.33 10.60
C ASN A 104 12.08 8.33 11.02
N GLN A 105 11.74 7.29 11.79
CA GLN A 105 12.73 6.30 12.26
C GLN A 105 13.37 5.48 11.12
N TYR A 106 12.62 5.24 10.04
CA TYR A 106 13.09 4.42 8.91
C TYR A 106 13.22 5.22 7.60
N GLY A 107 12.44 6.28 7.43
CA GLY A 107 12.52 7.14 6.25
C GLY A 107 11.58 8.33 6.32
N LYS A 108 11.56 9.12 5.25
CA LYS A 108 10.76 10.36 5.15
C LYS A 108 9.70 10.33 4.05
N LYS A 109 9.85 9.43 3.07
CA LYS A 109 8.99 9.34 1.88
C LYS A 109 8.25 8.00 1.87
N LEU A 110 6.92 8.04 1.84
CA LEU A 110 6.12 6.83 1.67
C LEU A 110 6.29 6.27 0.26
N ARG A 111 6.20 4.95 0.16
CA ARG A 111 6.25 4.22 -1.10
C ARG A 111 5.24 3.09 -1.06
N LEU A 112 4.54 2.90 -2.17
CA LEU A 112 3.72 1.74 -2.47
C LEU A 112 4.52 0.79 -3.35
N LEU A 113 4.38 -0.51 -3.13
CA LEU A 113 4.68 -1.52 -4.15
C LEU A 113 3.46 -2.43 -4.25
N SER A 114 2.90 -2.53 -5.45
CA SER A 114 1.68 -3.27 -5.71
C SER A 114 1.77 -3.98 -7.05
N GLN A 115 1.28 -5.22 -7.12
CA GLN A 115 1.12 -5.98 -8.35
C GLN A 115 -0.23 -6.70 -8.31
N LEU A 116 -1.11 -6.37 -9.23
CA LEU A 116 -2.34 -7.13 -9.48
C LEU A 116 -2.07 -8.09 -10.63
N HIS A 117 -2.08 -9.39 -10.33
CA HIS A 117 -1.97 -10.45 -11.33
C HIS A 117 -3.37 -10.89 -11.73
N ILE A 118 -3.62 -10.97 -13.04
CA ILE A 118 -4.90 -11.42 -13.59
C ILE A 118 -4.58 -12.57 -14.54
N ASP A 119 -5.16 -13.72 -14.24
CA ASP A 119 -5.14 -14.90 -15.09
C ASP A 119 -6.48 -14.98 -15.83
N TYR A 120 -6.43 -15.25 -17.14
CA TYR A 120 -7.61 -15.34 -18.01
C TYR A 120 -8.00 -16.79 -18.27
N ALA A 121 -9.23 -17.00 -18.75
CA ALA A 121 -9.74 -18.34 -19.07
C ALA A 121 -9.11 -18.97 -20.32
N ASP A 122 -8.49 -18.17 -21.18
CA ASP A 122 -7.76 -18.62 -22.38
C ASP A 122 -6.30 -19.03 -22.08
N GLY A 123 -5.86 -18.90 -20.82
CA GLY A 123 -4.51 -19.22 -20.36
C GLY A 123 -3.52 -18.06 -20.42
N ASN A 124 -3.92 -16.89 -20.93
CA ASN A 124 -3.09 -15.68 -20.87
C ASN A 124 -3.10 -15.07 -19.45
N SER A 125 -2.10 -14.24 -19.15
CA SER A 125 -2.04 -13.48 -17.91
C SER A 125 -1.53 -12.06 -18.13
N GLU A 126 -1.92 -11.14 -17.25
CA GLU A 126 -1.42 -9.77 -17.21
C GLU A 126 -1.06 -9.34 -15.77
N ILE A 127 -0.19 -8.34 -15.67
CA ILE A 127 0.21 -7.74 -14.40
C ILE A 127 0.01 -6.24 -14.46
N ILE A 128 -0.84 -5.72 -13.58
CA ILE A 128 -0.99 -4.28 -13.36
C ILE A 128 -0.13 -3.90 -12.16
N ALA A 129 1.05 -3.34 -12.43
CA ALA A 129 2.03 -2.96 -11.42
C ALA A 129 1.94 -1.47 -11.05
N SER A 130 2.33 -1.15 -9.82
CA SER A 130 2.65 0.21 -9.41
C SER A 130 3.88 0.70 -10.16
N ASP A 131 3.76 1.83 -10.84
CA ASP A 131 4.80 2.46 -11.64
C ASP A 131 4.62 3.99 -11.61
N PRO A 132 5.36 4.79 -12.40
CA PRO A 132 5.19 6.24 -12.42
C PRO A 132 3.92 6.77 -13.11
N THR A 133 3.04 5.91 -13.63
CA THR A 133 1.81 6.32 -14.35
C THR A 133 0.61 6.46 -13.42
#